data_AF-A0A9X9C665-F1
#
_entry.id   AF-A0A9X9C665-F1
#
_cell.length_a   1.000
_cell.length_b   1.000
_cell.length_c   1.000
_cell.angle_alpha   90.00
_cell.angle_beta   90.00
_cell.angle_gamma   90.00
#
_symmetry.space_group_name_H-M   'P 1'
#
loop_
_entity.id
_entity.type
_entity.pdbx_description
1 polymer ?
#
loop_
_entity_poly.entity_id
_entity_poly.type
_entity_poly.pdbx_seq_one_letter_code
_entity_poly.pdbx_strand_id
1 'polypeptide(L)'
;MKKIILIITMLVSMLIIQGCKQGMDLQPQDYFEGTQLDIATIIYEGDRQKLDKVLPTVSKETLNRPGKAEMTLLFWAINNAIFDKNTPERLKIITDLVKAGADPLQPRPEGRSSPAEFVMKADKGIWIKSMLDGGLSPNAKDKVNNKPIIFKSILAKNTETLEVMLDYGADINIRNSLGDTLLIDALDYHSYDHVILLLEKGADSDIRGNSGWTMGNQLQRLINRSPDGSEAKASLERIKDELIKRGGKWPPLPVSK
;
A
#
# COMPACT_ATOMS: atom_id res chain seq x y z
N MET A 1 8.84 -14.14 35.93
CA MET A 1 8.52 -12.93 35.14
C MET A 1 9.54 -12.79 34.01
N LYS A 2 9.03 -12.62 32.78
CA LYS A 2 9.74 -12.25 31.53
C LYS A 2 10.84 -13.20 31.03
N LYS A 3 10.46 -14.23 30.25
CA LYS A 3 11.29 -14.86 29.19
C LYS A 3 10.49 -15.84 28.28
N ILE A 4 9.23 -15.55 27.96
CA ILE A 4 8.40 -16.39 27.05
C ILE A 4 7.83 -15.60 25.83
N ILE A 5 8.13 -14.31 25.71
CA ILE A 5 7.62 -13.48 24.59
C ILE A 5 8.80 -13.10 23.69
N LEU A 6 9.37 -14.07 22.97
CA LEU A 6 10.24 -13.80 21.80
C LEU A 6 10.48 -15.02 20.88
N ILE A 7 9.69 -16.09 21.02
CA ILE A 7 9.90 -17.33 20.24
C ILE A 7 8.76 -17.56 19.23
N ILE A 8 7.62 -16.89 19.37
CA ILE A 8 6.47 -17.08 18.46
C ILE A 8 6.61 -16.29 17.14
N THR A 9 7.43 -15.23 17.08
CA THR A 9 7.66 -14.47 15.84
C THR A 9 8.71 -15.09 14.90
N MET A 10 9.51 -16.06 15.35
CA MET A 10 10.53 -16.73 14.52
C MET A 10 10.24 -18.22 14.23
N LEU A 11 9.31 -18.87 14.95
CA LEU A 11 8.96 -20.27 14.70
C LEU A 11 8.00 -20.48 13.53
N VAL A 12 7.34 -19.42 13.05
CA VAL A 12 6.60 -19.46 11.77
C VAL A 12 7.56 -19.43 10.57
N SER A 13 8.82 -19.01 10.75
CA SER A 13 9.79 -18.87 9.64
C SER A 13 10.73 -20.07 9.41
N MET A 14 10.75 -21.10 10.25
CA MET A 14 11.75 -22.21 10.13
C MET A 14 11.21 -23.64 10.04
N LEU A 15 9.89 -23.86 10.09
CA LEU A 15 9.29 -25.21 9.92
C LEU A 15 8.73 -25.49 8.53
N ILE A 16 8.91 -24.59 7.55
CA ILE A 16 8.36 -24.75 6.19
C ILE A 16 9.50 -24.85 5.16
N ILE A 17 10.53 -25.62 5.48
CA ILE A 17 11.53 -26.06 4.49
C ILE A 17 11.64 -27.57 4.63
N GLN A 18 10.66 -28.28 4.07
CA GLN A 18 10.84 -29.50 3.27
C GLN A 18 9.47 -30.15 3.06
N GLY A 19 8.95 -30.07 1.82
CA GLY A 19 7.88 -30.95 1.36
C GLY A 19 6.75 -30.24 0.63
N CYS A 20 6.87 -30.19 -0.70
CA CYS A 20 5.78 -30.02 -1.67
C CYS A 20 5.15 -28.62 -1.83
N LYS A 21 5.05 -28.22 -3.10
CA LYS A 21 4.27 -27.10 -3.61
C LYS A 21 2.79 -27.20 -3.15
N GLN A 22 2.36 -26.46 -2.12
CA GLN A 22 0.93 -26.22 -1.86
C GLN A 22 0.75 -25.02 -0.90
N GLY A 23 -0.19 -24.14 -1.23
CA GLY A 23 -0.40 -22.84 -0.58
C GLY A 23 -0.71 -22.94 0.92
N MET A 24 -0.47 -21.85 1.64
CA MET A 24 -1.00 -21.70 2.99
C MET A 24 -2.52 -21.73 2.90
N ASP A 25 -3.11 -22.84 3.34
CA ASP A 25 -4.54 -23.01 3.40
C ASP A 25 -5.06 -22.25 4.63
N LEU A 26 -5.61 -21.06 4.42
CA LEU A 26 -6.08 -20.16 5.46
C LEU A 26 -7.52 -20.53 5.85
N GLN A 27 -7.66 -21.67 6.51
CA GLN A 27 -8.95 -22.22 6.92
C GLN A 27 -9.76 -21.24 7.79
N PRO A 28 -11.05 -20.99 7.48
CA PRO A 28 -11.89 -20.04 8.22
C PRO A 28 -11.92 -20.24 9.75
N GLN A 29 -12.01 -21.49 10.21
CA GLN A 29 -12.14 -21.86 11.63
C GLN A 29 -10.92 -21.50 12.49
N ASP A 30 -9.76 -21.32 11.85
CA ASP A 30 -8.52 -20.92 12.52
C ASP A 30 -8.56 -19.45 12.93
N TYR A 31 -9.40 -18.64 12.26
CA TYR A 31 -9.45 -17.19 12.42
C TYR A 31 -10.78 -16.67 12.96
N PHE A 32 -11.89 -17.36 12.71
CA PHE A 32 -13.23 -16.82 12.97
C PHE A 32 -14.13 -17.77 13.73
N GLU A 33 -15.14 -17.19 14.39
CA GLU A 33 -16.20 -17.89 15.11
C GLU A 33 -17.54 -17.18 14.89
N GLY A 34 -18.65 -17.89 15.17
CA GLY A 34 -20.01 -17.39 14.99
C GLY A 34 -20.24 -16.84 13.59
N THR A 35 -20.92 -15.70 13.49
CA THR A 35 -21.28 -15.09 12.20
C THR A 35 -20.08 -14.79 11.29
N GLN A 36 -18.90 -14.46 11.84
CA GLN A 36 -17.72 -14.25 11.00
C GLN A 36 -17.22 -15.56 10.38
N LEU A 37 -17.33 -16.68 11.10
CA LEU A 37 -17.00 -18.00 10.56
C LEU A 37 -17.97 -18.36 9.44
N ASP A 38 -19.27 -18.17 9.64
CA ASP A 38 -20.28 -18.46 8.62
C ASP A 38 -19.98 -17.73 7.30
N ILE A 39 -19.63 -16.44 7.39
CA ILE A 39 -19.28 -15.62 6.22
C ILE A 39 -17.95 -16.07 5.60
N ALA A 40 -16.93 -16.30 6.42
CA ALA A 40 -15.61 -16.73 5.96
C ALA A 40 -15.69 -18.11 5.26
N THR A 41 -16.52 -19.03 5.75
CA THR A 41 -16.77 -20.33 5.09
C THR A 41 -17.41 -20.16 3.72
N ILE A 42 -18.43 -19.29 3.58
CA ILE A 42 -19.04 -18.99 2.28
C ILE A 42 -18.00 -18.43 1.30
N ILE A 43 -17.15 -17.50 1.77
CA ILE A 43 -16.05 -16.94 0.98
C ILE A 43 -15.04 -18.02 0.59
N TYR A 44 -14.68 -18.89 1.53
CA TYR A 44 -13.69 -19.95 1.33
C TYR A 44 -14.15 -20.95 0.26
N GLU A 45 -15.39 -21.43 0.37
CA GLU A 45 -16.06 -22.34 -0.57
C GLU A 45 -16.31 -21.71 -1.95
N GLY A 46 -16.22 -20.38 -2.06
CA GLY A 46 -16.44 -19.68 -3.32
C GLY A 46 -17.92 -19.56 -3.71
N ASP A 47 -18.86 -19.77 -2.79
CA ASP A 47 -20.30 -19.66 -3.05
C ASP A 47 -20.72 -18.18 -3.15
N ARG A 48 -20.58 -17.64 -4.35
CA ARG A 48 -20.91 -16.25 -4.69
C ARG A 48 -22.37 -15.92 -4.50
N GLN A 49 -23.27 -16.83 -4.88
CA GLN A 49 -24.71 -16.57 -4.83
C GLN A 49 -25.18 -16.44 -3.38
N LYS A 50 -24.65 -17.26 -2.49
CA LYS A 50 -24.92 -17.16 -1.06
C LYS A 50 -24.26 -15.92 -0.45
N LEU A 51 -23.03 -15.59 -0.84
CA LEU A 51 -22.34 -14.38 -0.37
C LEU A 51 -23.14 -13.12 -0.70
N ASP A 52 -23.62 -12.99 -1.94
CA ASP A 52 -24.38 -11.81 -2.40
C ASP A 52 -25.69 -11.60 -1.60
N LYS A 53 -26.27 -12.68 -1.06
CA LYS A 53 -27.48 -12.61 -0.21
C LYS A 53 -27.15 -12.27 1.25
N VAL A 54 -26.06 -12.84 1.78
CA VAL A 54 -25.71 -12.71 3.20
C VAL A 54 -25.03 -11.38 3.47
N LEU A 55 -24.09 -10.96 2.63
CA LEU A 55 -23.21 -9.84 2.88
C LEU A 55 -23.94 -8.51 3.17
N PRO A 56 -25.04 -8.15 2.48
CA PRO A 56 -25.82 -6.94 2.78
C PRO A 56 -26.48 -6.92 4.17
N THR A 57 -26.64 -8.09 4.80
CA THR A 57 -27.27 -8.21 6.14
C THR A 57 -26.26 -8.16 7.28
N VAL A 58 -24.96 -8.19 6.98
CA VAL A 58 -23.89 -8.22 7.98
C VAL A 58 -23.61 -6.82 8.50
N SER A 59 -23.55 -6.64 9.82
CA SER A 59 -23.22 -5.35 10.41
C SER A 59 -21.77 -4.95 10.12
N LYS A 60 -21.51 -3.64 10.01
CA LYS A 60 -20.13 -3.11 9.91
C LYS A 60 -19.25 -3.54 11.08
N GLU A 61 -19.82 -3.63 12.28
CA GLU A 61 -19.11 -4.16 13.45
C GLU A 61 -18.63 -5.60 13.21
N THR A 62 -19.48 -6.47 12.66
CA THR A 62 -19.10 -7.86 12.34
C THR A 62 -18.03 -7.94 11.25
N LEU A 63 -18.10 -7.07 10.23
CA LEU A 63 -17.11 -7.04 9.15
C LEU A 63 -15.72 -6.59 9.63
N ASN A 64 -15.69 -5.72 10.64
CA ASN A 64 -14.47 -5.03 11.07
C ASN A 64 -13.91 -5.53 12.40
N ARG A 65 -14.68 -6.18 13.28
CA ARG A 65 -14.12 -6.71 14.52
C ARG A 65 -13.04 -7.76 14.20
N PRO A 66 -11.84 -7.68 14.81
CA PRO A 66 -10.84 -8.74 14.64
C PRO A 66 -11.34 -10.07 15.22
N GLY A 67 -11.01 -11.16 14.54
CA GLY A 67 -11.14 -12.53 15.04
C GLY A 67 -9.88 -12.99 15.78
N LYS A 68 -9.60 -14.30 15.76
CA LYS A 68 -8.35 -14.87 16.28
C LYS A 68 -7.16 -14.32 15.51
N ALA A 69 -6.01 -14.21 16.20
CA ALA A 69 -4.79 -13.60 15.67
C ALA A 69 -5.01 -12.19 15.09
N GLU A 70 -6.02 -11.46 15.59
CA GLU A 70 -6.40 -10.12 15.15
C GLU A 70 -6.76 -10.03 13.65
N MET A 71 -7.22 -11.13 13.06
CA MET A 71 -7.56 -11.22 11.65
C MET A 71 -8.93 -10.59 11.36
N THR A 72 -9.01 -9.70 10.36
CA THR A 72 -10.30 -9.20 9.86
C THR A 72 -10.72 -9.98 8.61
N LEU A 73 -12.02 -10.04 8.30
CA LEU A 73 -12.53 -10.71 7.10
C LEU A 73 -11.88 -10.15 5.82
N LEU A 74 -11.68 -8.83 5.76
CA LEU A 74 -11.02 -8.18 4.63
C LEU A 74 -9.55 -8.59 4.52
N PHE A 75 -8.79 -8.56 5.62
CA PHE A 75 -7.38 -8.94 5.57
C PHE A 75 -7.19 -10.42 5.25
N TRP A 76 -8.05 -11.28 5.77
CA TRP A 76 -8.06 -12.70 5.45
C TRP A 76 -8.38 -12.97 3.98
N ALA A 77 -9.37 -12.27 3.41
CA ALA A 77 -9.71 -12.39 1.99
C ALA A 77 -8.55 -11.95 1.06
N ILE A 78 -7.82 -10.89 1.43
CA ILE A 78 -6.62 -10.46 0.70
C ILE A 78 -5.54 -11.54 0.74
N ASN A 79 -5.26 -12.09 1.92
CA ASN A 79 -4.27 -13.16 2.05
C ASN A 79 -4.66 -14.39 1.22
N ASN A 80 -5.93 -14.80 1.25
CA ASN A 80 -6.42 -15.87 0.39
C ASN A 80 -6.22 -15.55 -1.10
N ALA A 81 -6.51 -14.32 -1.55
CA ALA A 81 -6.26 -13.93 -2.94
C ALA A 81 -4.78 -14.05 -3.32
N ILE A 82 -3.86 -13.65 -2.42
CA ILE A 82 -2.40 -13.73 -2.62
C ILE A 82 -1.95 -15.19 -2.80
N PHE A 83 -2.44 -16.12 -1.96
CA PHE A 83 -2.02 -17.53 -1.99
C PHE A 83 -2.76 -18.38 -3.03
N ASP A 84 -3.98 -17.98 -3.41
CA ASP A 84 -4.85 -18.64 -4.39
C ASP A 84 -4.83 -17.92 -5.76
N LYS A 85 -3.61 -17.65 -6.26
CA LYS A 85 -3.29 -17.13 -7.62
C LYS A 85 -3.99 -15.82 -8.06
N ASN A 86 -4.66 -15.08 -7.17
CA ASN A 86 -5.37 -13.84 -7.48
C ASN A 86 -6.48 -14.01 -8.54
N THR A 87 -7.33 -15.03 -8.40
CA THR A 87 -8.45 -15.21 -9.35
C THR A 87 -9.37 -13.98 -9.37
N PRO A 88 -10.03 -13.67 -10.50
CA PRO A 88 -11.00 -12.58 -10.57
C PRO A 88 -12.09 -12.66 -9.49
N GLU A 89 -12.49 -13.87 -9.12
CA GLU A 89 -13.50 -14.13 -8.09
C GLU A 89 -13.00 -13.69 -6.70
N ARG A 90 -11.74 -14.01 -6.36
CA ARG A 90 -11.09 -13.61 -5.10
C ARG A 90 -10.92 -12.08 -5.02
N LEU A 91 -10.52 -11.44 -6.12
CA LEU A 91 -10.43 -9.97 -6.20
C LEU A 91 -11.81 -9.30 -6.05
N LYS A 92 -12.85 -9.88 -6.67
CA LYS A 92 -14.21 -9.38 -6.52
C LYS A 92 -14.73 -9.52 -5.09
N ILE A 93 -14.35 -10.57 -4.34
CA ILE A 93 -14.70 -10.68 -2.92
C ILE A 93 -14.12 -9.50 -2.10
N ILE A 94 -12.87 -9.10 -2.35
CA ILE A 94 -12.27 -7.92 -1.71
C ILE A 94 -13.13 -6.69 -2.00
N THR A 95 -13.51 -6.50 -3.27
CA THR A 95 -14.38 -5.40 -3.72
C THR A 95 -15.72 -5.39 -2.96
N ASP A 96 -16.39 -6.54 -2.90
CA ASP A 96 -17.72 -6.66 -2.30
C ASP A 96 -17.67 -6.45 -0.78
N LEU A 97 -16.63 -6.95 -0.09
CA LEU A 97 -16.42 -6.70 1.34
C LEU A 97 -16.27 -5.21 1.65
N VAL A 98 -15.48 -4.48 0.85
CA VAL A 98 -15.31 -3.03 1.04
C VAL A 98 -16.62 -2.29 0.75
N LYS A 99 -17.37 -2.67 -0.30
CA LYS A 99 -18.72 -2.10 -0.56
C LYS A 99 -19.69 -2.34 0.59
N ALA A 100 -19.61 -3.49 1.24
CA ALA A 100 -20.44 -3.83 2.40
C ALA A 100 -20.02 -3.09 3.68
N GLY A 101 -18.86 -2.42 3.69
CA GLY A 101 -18.38 -1.61 4.80
C GLY A 101 -17.29 -2.27 5.63
N ALA A 102 -16.61 -3.30 5.11
CA ALA A 102 -15.30 -3.69 5.64
C ALA A 102 -14.30 -2.55 5.38
N ASP A 103 -13.53 -2.20 6.39
CA ASP A 103 -12.69 -1.01 6.44
C ASP A 103 -11.26 -1.33 5.99
N PRO A 104 -10.82 -0.87 4.80
CA PRO A 104 -9.46 -1.11 4.32
C PRO A 104 -8.39 -0.41 5.15
N LEU A 105 -8.76 0.59 5.95
CA LEU A 105 -7.87 1.43 6.73
C LEU A 105 -7.82 1.03 8.21
N GLN A 106 -8.52 -0.04 8.60
CA GLN A 106 -8.49 -0.52 9.98
C GLN A 106 -7.06 -0.92 10.36
N PRO A 107 -6.45 -0.28 11.37
CA PRO A 107 -5.11 -0.65 11.82
C PRO A 107 -5.10 -2.08 12.32
N ARG A 108 -4.15 -2.88 11.83
CA ARG A 108 -3.90 -4.21 12.39
C ARG A 108 -3.09 -4.04 13.69
N PRO A 109 -3.55 -4.56 14.85
CA PRO A 109 -2.93 -4.31 16.16
C PRO A 109 -1.42 -4.56 16.23
N GLU A 110 -0.95 -5.68 15.71
CA GLU A 110 0.49 -6.03 15.69
C GLU A 110 1.26 -5.38 14.52
N GLY A 111 0.56 -4.96 13.46
CA GLY A 111 1.17 -4.58 12.18
C GLY A 111 1.38 -3.09 11.97
N ARG A 112 0.81 -2.23 12.84
CA ARG A 112 0.75 -0.74 12.70
C ARG A 112 0.38 -0.24 11.29
N SER A 113 -0.25 -1.09 10.49
CA SER A 113 -0.62 -0.84 9.11
C SER A 113 -1.90 -1.59 8.81
N SER A 114 -2.79 -0.94 8.10
CA SER A 114 -4.07 -1.46 7.65
C SER A 114 -3.94 -2.43 6.46
N PRO A 115 -5.01 -3.16 6.09
CA PRO A 115 -5.04 -3.96 4.88
C PRO A 115 -4.63 -3.19 3.61
N ALA A 116 -5.12 -1.94 3.45
CA ALA A 116 -4.74 -1.09 2.34
C ALA A 116 -3.24 -0.73 2.40
N GLU A 117 -2.73 -0.29 3.55
CA GLU A 117 -1.30 0.02 3.69
C GLU A 117 -0.38 -1.18 3.48
N PHE A 118 -0.86 -2.40 3.75
CA PHE A 118 -0.13 -3.63 3.48
C PHE A 118 0.03 -3.85 1.96
N VAL A 119 -1.07 -3.81 1.20
CA VAL A 119 -1.04 -4.03 -0.25
C VAL A 119 -0.41 -2.86 -1.02
N MET A 120 -0.44 -1.64 -0.44
CA MET A 120 0.23 -0.48 -1.02
C MET A 120 1.75 -0.67 -1.18
N LYS A 121 2.37 -1.55 -0.40
CA LYS A 121 3.81 -1.86 -0.48
C LYS A 121 4.12 -3.03 -1.41
N ALA A 122 3.10 -3.62 -2.03
CA ALA A 122 3.24 -4.78 -2.88
C ALA A 122 3.51 -4.37 -4.33
N ASP A 123 4.03 -5.31 -5.11
CA ASP A 123 4.43 -5.14 -6.51
C ASP A 123 3.30 -5.43 -7.51
N LYS A 124 2.05 -5.49 -7.03
CA LYS A 124 0.85 -5.70 -7.86
C LYS A 124 -0.27 -4.76 -7.43
N GLY A 125 -0.79 -4.00 -8.39
CA GLY A 125 -1.84 -3.02 -8.17
C GLY A 125 -3.24 -3.62 -8.03
N ILE A 126 -3.44 -4.90 -8.38
CA ILE A 126 -4.75 -5.56 -8.43
C ILE A 126 -5.50 -5.55 -7.08
N TRP A 127 -4.77 -5.63 -5.95
CA TRP A 127 -5.40 -5.67 -4.63
C TRP A 127 -5.89 -4.29 -4.19
N ILE A 128 -5.06 -3.25 -4.39
CA ILE A 128 -5.50 -1.88 -4.11
C ILE A 128 -6.62 -1.47 -5.08
N LYS A 129 -6.53 -1.89 -6.36
CA LYS A 129 -7.60 -1.71 -7.35
C LYS A 129 -8.93 -2.26 -6.84
N SER A 130 -8.91 -3.48 -6.29
CA SER A 130 -10.14 -4.11 -5.75
C SER A 130 -10.73 -3.34 -4.57
N MET A 131 -9.89 -2.74 -3.72
CA MET A 131 -10.38 -1.89 -2.62
C MET A 131 -10.93 -0.55 -3.13
N LEU A 132 -10.28 0.05 -4.13
CA LEU A 132 -10.73 1.28 -4.79
C LEU A 132 -12.07 1.06 -5.51
N ASP A 133 -12.21 -0.03 -6.26
CA ASP A 133 -13.48 -0.49 -6.85
C ASP A 133 -14.57 -0.72 -5.78
N GLY A 134 -14.12 -1.02 -4.56
CA GLY A 134 -14.95 -1.21 -3.39
C GLY A 134 -15.42 0.08 -2.71
N GLY A 135 -14.83 1.22 -3.06
CA GLY A 135 -15.13 2.53 -2.48
C GLY A 135 -14.06 3.10 -1.55
N LEU A 136 -12.87 2.49 -1.47
CA LEU A 136 -11.72 3.14 -0.83
C LEU A 136 -11.41 4.44 -1.57
N SER A 137 -11.28 5.55 -0.84
CA SER A 137 -10.84 6.82 -1.44
C SER A 137 -9.37 6.72 -1.87
N PRO A 138 -9.00 7.18 -3.09
CA PRO A 138 -7.60 7.23 -3.52
C PRO A 138 -6.76 8.24 -2.71
N ASN A 139 -7.42 9.18 -2.01
CA ASN A 139 -6.79 10.15 -1.11
C ASN A 139 -6.95 9.77 0.38
N ALA A 140 -7.24 8.50 0.65
CA ALA A 140 -7.36 7.99 2.01
C ALA A 140 -6.09 8.24 2.84
N LYS A 141 -6.30 8.52 4.13
CA LYS A 141 -5.23 8.66 5.11
C LYS A 141 -5.28 7.51 6.10
N ASP A 142 -4.11 7.07 6.53
CA ASP A 142 -4.00 6.04 7.56
C ASP A 142 -4.59 6.56 8.89
N LYS A 143 -5.17 5.65 9.69
CA LYS A 143 -5.85 6.02 10.95
C LYS A 143 -4.91 6.26 12.12
N VAL A 144 -3.61 5.98 11.99
CA VAL A 144 -2.64 6.05 13.09
C VAL A 144 -1.94 7.41 13.13
N ASN A 145 -1.44 7.86 11.98
CA ASN A 145 -0.61 9.05 11.82
C ASN A 145 -1.27 10.08 10.89
N ASN A 146 -2.45 9.79 10.35
CA ASN A 146 -3.16 10.66 9.41
C ASN A 146 -2.31 11.00 8.17
N LYS A 147 -1.50 10.05 7.67
CA LYS A 147 -0.70 10.24 6.44
C LYS A 147 -1.43 9.63 5.24
N PRO A 148 -1.39 10.28 4.06
CA PRO A 148 -1.96 9.68 2.85
C PRO A 148 -1.34 8.32 2.55
N ILE A 149 -2.17 7.30 2.33
CA ILE A 149 -1.68 5.92 2.17
C ILE A 149 -0.84 5.74 0.89
N ILE A 150 -1.01 6.63 -0.10
CA ILE A 150 -0.24 6.61 -1.34
C ILE A 150 1.28 6.68 -1.09
N PHE A 151 1.73 7.34 0.00
CA PHE A 151 3.15 7.37 0.39
C PHE A 151 3.74 5.99 0.69
N LYS A 152 2.91 4.98 0.99
CA LYS A 152 3.39 3.61 1.17
C LYS A 152 3.85 2.97 -0.15
N SER A 153 3.39 3.47 -1.31
CA SER A 153 3.78 2.92 -2.62
C SER A 153 5.27 3.04 -2.89
N ILE A 154 5.94 4.04 -2.32
CA ILE A 154 7.40 4.25 -2.47
C ILE A 154 8.21 3.01 -2.00
N LEU A 155 7.64 2.22 -1.08
CA LEU A 155 8.27 1.00 -0.55
C LEU A 155 8.04 -0.23 -1.44
N ALA A 156 7.22 -0.11 -2.50
CA ALA A 156 7.01 -1.17 -3.46
C ALA A 156 8.22 -1.29 -4.42
N LYS A 157 8.45 -2.50 -4.93
CA LYS A 157 9.56 -2.78 -5.85
C LYS A 157 9.39 -2.12 -7.23
N ASN A 158 8.14 -1.93 -7.65
CA ASN A 158 7.78 -1.36 -8.95
C ASN A 158 6.70 -0.29 -8.77
N THR A 159 6.33 0.36 -9.87
CA THR A 159 5.38 1.48 -9.88
C THR A 159 3.92 1.07 -10.07
N GLU A 160 3.60 -0.21 -10.22
CA GLU A 160 2.25 -0.68 -10.61
C GLU A 160 1.17 -0.22 -9.61
N THR A 161 1.45 -0.36 -8.32
CA THR A 161 0.53 0.06 -7.26
C THR A 161 0.35 1.58 -7.21
N LEU A 162 1.41 2.34 -7.49
CA LEU A 162 1.34 3.80 -7.60
C LEU A 162 0.51 4.21 -8.82
N GLU A 163 0.76 3.60 -9.98
CA GLU A 163 0.03 3.88 -11.22
C GLU A 163 -1.47 3.66 -11.05
N VAL A 164 -1.89 2.54 -10.45
CA VAL A 164 -3.30 2.29 -10.15
C VAL A 164 -3.91 3.38 -9.27
N MET A 165 -3.20 3.84 -8.22
CA MET A 165 -3.72 4.91 -7.36
C MET A 165 -3.91 6.23 -8.13
N LEU A 166 -2.95 6.58 -8.99
CA LEU A 166 -3.03 7.78 -9.82
C LEU A 166 -4.14 7.68 -10.86
N ASP A 167 -4.33 6.53 -11.49
CA ASP A 167 -5.39 6.29 -12.47
C ASP A 167 -6.80 6.35 -11.84
N TYR A 168 -6.92 6.06 -10.53
CA TYR A 168 -8.15 6.27 -9.74
C TYR A 168 -8.30 7.71 -9.23
N GLY A 169 -7.44 8.64 -9.62
CA GLY A 169 -7.54 10.05 -9.28
C GLY A 169 -6.99 10.39 -7.90
N ALA A 170 -6.00 9.64 -7.40
CA ALA A 170 -5.22 10.12 -6.27
C ALA A 170 -4.58 11.47 -6.61
N ASP A 171 -4.62 12.39 -5.64
CA ASP A 171 -3.99 13.69 -5.75
C ASP A 171 -2.47 13.50 -5.78
N ILE A 172 -1.90 13.63 -6.97
CA ILE A 172 -0.46 13.47 -7.23
C ILE A 172 0.40 14.46 -6.42
N ASN A 173 -0.19 15.57 -5.98
CA ASN A 173 0.45 16.64 -5.23
C ASN A 173 0.10 16.61 -3.74
N ILE A 174 -0.53 15.54 -3.26
CA ILE A 174 -0.91 15.40 -1.85
C ILE A 174 0.32 15.48 -0.95
N ARG A 175 0.18 16.20 0.16
CA ARG A 175 1.29 16.53 1.07
C ARG A 175 1.26 15.65 2.32
N ASN A 176 2.43 15.19 2.75
CA ASN A 176 2.60 14.52 4.04
C ASN A 176 2.64 15.53 5.20
N SER A 177 2.87 15.06 6.42
CA SER A 177 2.94 15.91 7.63
C SER A 177 4.11 16.89 7.65
N LEU A 178 5.16 16.66 6.84
CA LEU A 178 6.30 17.56 6.65
C LEU A 178 6.03 18.57 5.52
N GLY A 179 4.86 18.53 4.90
CA GLY A 179 4.52 19.36 3.76
C GLY A 179 5.18 18.88 2.46
N ASP A 180 5.88 17.76 2.46
CA ASP A 180 6.53 17.20 1.27
C ASP A 180 5.49 16.49 0.40
N THR A 181 5.67 16.58 -0.92
CA THR A 181 4.87 15.82 -1.89
C THR A 181 5.42 14.41 -2.04
N LEU A 182 4.63 13.52 -2.64
CA LEU A 182 5.08 12.17 -2.97
C LEU A 182 6.32 12.16 -3.88
N LEU A 183 6.44 13.16 -4.76
CA LEU A 183 7.61 13.34 -5.65
C LEU A 183 8.91 13.57 -4.86
N ILE A 184 8.87 14.39 -3.79
CA ILE A 184 10.02 14.66 -2.92
C ILE A 184 10.37 13.42 -2.10
N ASP A 185 9.39 12.78 -1.45
CA ASP A 185 9.63 11.57 -0.65
C ASP A 185 10.19 10.43 -1.52
N ALA A 186 9.68 10.23 -2.74
CA ALA A 186 10.18 9.18 -3.63
C ALA A 186 11.66 9.36 -3.98
N LEU A 187 12.12 10.61 -4.14
CA LEU A 187 13.52 10.93 -4.39
C LEU A 187 14.40 10.61 -3.16
N ASP A 188 13.93 10.94 -1.95
CA ASP A 188 14.67 10.69 -0.71
C ASP A 188 14.83 9.20 -0.37
N TYR A 189 13.86 8.40 -0.79
CA TYR A 189 13.92 6.95 -0.70
C TYR A 189 14.69 6.28 -1.85
N HIS A 190 15.21 7.08 -2.80
CA HIS A 190 15.91 6.60 -4.01
C HIS A 190 15.02 5.72 -4.91
N SER A 191 13.70 5.90 -4.83
CA SER A 191 12.71 5.21 -5.66
C SER A 191 12.61 5.89 -7.03
N TYR A 192 13.69 5.86 -7.81
CA TYR A 192 13.85 6.65 -9.03
C TYR A 192 12.76 6.37 -10.09
N ASP A 193 12.33 5.13 -10.27
CA ASP A 193 11.25 4.80 -11.21
C ASP A 193 9.91 5.45 -10.79
N HIS A 194 9.67 5.58 -9.48
CA HIS A 194 8.49 6.29 -8.96
C HIS A 194 8.60 7.79 -9.22
N VAL A 195 9.80 8.37 -9.07
CA VAL A 195 10.07 9.78 -9.40
C VAL A 195 9.78 10.03 -10.88
N ILE A 196 10.26 9.17 -11.77
CA ILE A 196 10.01 9.28 -13.22
C ILE A 196 8.51 9.19 -13.51
N LEU A 197 7.81 8.17 -13.00
CA LEU A 197 6.36 8.04 -13.18
C LEU A 197 5.60 9.30 -12.72
N LEU A 198 5.96 9.85 -11.55
CA LEU A 198 5.31 11.05 -11.01
C LEU A 198 5.52 12.27 -11.90
N LEU A 199 6.75 12.49 -12.40
CA LEU A 199 7.03 13.56 -13.35
C LEU A 199 6.28 13.36 -14.68
N GLU A 200 6.22 12.12 -15.19
CA GLU A 200 5.49 11.77 -16.40
C GLU A 200 3.98 12.00 -16.28
N LYS A 201 3.41 11.73 -15.11
CA LYS A 201 1.99 11.97 -14.77
C LYS A 201 1.72 13.42 -14.34
N GLY A 202 2.71 14.31 -14.39
CA GLY A 202 2.53 15.75 -14.19
C GLY A 202 2.55 16.22 -12.73
N ALA A 203 3.29 15.54 -11.85
CA ALA A 203 3.51 16.02 -10.48
C ALA A 203 4.17 17.40 -10.48
N ASP A 204 3.67 18.31 -9.63
CA ASP A 204 4.19 19.66 -9.52
C ASP A 204 5.50 19.66 -8.74
N SER A 205 6.60 19.91 -9.46
CA SER A 205 7.95 19.93 -8.91
C SER A 205 8.29 21.21 -8.13
N ASP A 206 7.45 22.24 -8.20
CA ASP A 206 7.67 23.53 -7.55
C ASP A 206 7.05 23.62 -6.15
N ILE A 207 6.25 22.62 -5.74
CA ILE A 207 5.70 22.55 -4.39
C ILE A 207 6.84 22.45 -3.37
N ARG A 208 6.73 23.27 -2.32
CA ARG A 208 7.71 23.33 -1.24
C ARG A 208 7.25 22.52 -0.03
N GLY A 209 8.17 21.72 0.51
CA GLY A 209 8.07 21.18 1.86
C GLY A 209 8.01 22.28 2.91
N ASN A 210 7.70 21.92 4.16
CA ASN A 210 7.72 22.88 5.28
C ASN A 210 9.12 23.44 5.56
N SER A 211 10.17 22.76 5.11
CA SER A 211 11.56 23.23 5.14
C SER A 211 11.89 24.24 4.02
N GLY A 212 10.95 24.50 3.10
CA GLY A 212 11.12 25.39 1.94
C GLY A 212 11.75 24.73 0.72
N TRP A 213 12.08 23.44 0.77
CA TRP A 213 12.72 22.69 -0.31
C TRP A 213 11.71 22.26 -1.38
N THR A 214 12.08 22.41 -2.66
CA THR A 214 11.40 21.80 -3.80
C THR A 214 12.07 20.50 -4.22
N MET A 215 11.44 19.76 -5.14
CA MET A 215 12.06 18.61 -5.82
C MET A 215 13.43 18.97 -6.43
N GLY A 216 13.52 20.12 -7.11
CA GLY A 216 14.78 20.59 -7.70
C GLY A 216 15.88 20.82 -6.66
N ASN A 217 15.56 21.44 -5.51
CA ASN A 217 16.54 21.62 -4.42
C ASN A 217 17.09 20.29 -3.92
N GLN A 218 16.20 19.32 -3.70
CA GLN A 218 16.57 18.02 -3.20
C GLN A 218 17.43 17.24 -4.21
N LEU A 219 17.04 17.27 -5.48
CA LEU A 219 17.76 16.65 -6.58
C LEU A 219 19.17 17.21 -6.74
N GLN A 220 19.32 18.54 -6.75
CA GLN A 220 20.63 19.20 -6.82
C GLN A 220 21.54 18.78 -5.67
N ARG A 221 21.00 18.70 -4.44
CA ARG A 221 21.75 18.25 -3.27
C ARG A 221 22.25 16.81 -3.43
N LEU A 222 21.42 15.91 -3.93
CA LEU A 222 21.78 14.50 -4.14
C LEU A 222 22.82 14.34 -5.27
N ILE A 223 22.67 15.04 -6.39
CA ILE A 223 23.65 15.05 -7.48
C ILE A 223 25.03 15.49 -6.98
N ASN A 224 25.09 16.58 -6.21
CA ASN A 224 26.35 17.13 -5.70
C ASN A 224 27.05 16.21 -4.71
N ARG A 225 26.30 15.37 -3.99
CA ARG A 225 26.83 14.42 -3.00
C ARG A 225 27.17 13.05 -3.61
N SER A 226 26.71 12.77 -4.82
CA SER A 226 26.91 11.48 -5.46
C SER A 226 28.29 11.43 -6.13
N PRO A 227 29.07 10.33 -5.96
CA PRO A 227 30.36 10.16 -6.62
C PRO A 227 30.24 10.22 -8.15
N ASP A 228 31.23 10.82 -8.79
CA ASP A 228 31.34 10.84 -10.25
C ASP A 228 31.39 9.40 -10.81
N GLY A 229 30.68 9.17 -11.91
CA GLY A 229 30.59 7.85 -12.55
C GLY A 229 29.72 6.82 -11.85
N SER A 230 29.12 7.14 -10.68
CA SER A 230 28.22 6.20 -9.99
C SER A 230 26.88 6.04 -10.69
N GLU A 231 26.28 4.84 -10.60
CA GLU A 231 24.93 4.55 -11.11
C GLU A 231 23.87 5.45 -10.46
N ALA A 232 24.03 5.76 -9.17
CA ALA A 232 23.17 6.69 -8.45
C ALA A 232 23.23 8.09 -9.09
N LYS A 233 24.43 8.63 -9.35
CA LYS A 233 24.57 9.92 -10.02
C LYS A 233 23.97 9.90 -11.41
N ALA A 234 24.23 8.86 -12.21
CA ALA A 234 23.63 8.71 -13.53
C ALA A 234 22.09 8.72 -13.49
N SER A 235 21.51 8.08 -12.47
CA SER A 235 20.04 8.05 -12.30
C SER A 235 19.47 9.40 -11.89
N LEU A 236 20.15 10.13 -11.01
CA LEU A 236 19.77 11.49 -10.63
C LEU A 236 19.90 12.48 -11.79
N GLU A 237 20.93 12.34 -12.64
CA GLU A 237 21.08 13.15 -13.86
C GLU A 237 19.93 12.87 -14.85
N ARG A 238 19.51 11.61 -15.01
CA ARG A 238 18.30 11.28 -15.81
C ARG A 238 17.03 11.91 -15.24
N ILE A 239 16.85 11.88 -13.92
CA ILE A 239 15.72 12.53 -13.26
C ILE A 239 15.75 14.05 -13.49
N LYS A 240 16.94 14.66 -13.46
CA LYS A 240 17.12 16.10 -13.74
C LYS A 240 16.70 16.43 -15.17
N ASP A 241 17.13 15.62 -16.14
CA ASP A 241 16.76 15.83 -17.53
C ASP A 241 15.24 15.68 -17.74
N GLU A 242 14.61 14.68 -17.10
CA GLU A 242 13.15 14.51 -17.16
C GLU A 242 12.42 15.66 -16.45
N LEU A 243 12.91 16.13 -15.30
CA LEU A 243 12.37 17.30 -14.60
C LEU A 243 12.35 18.53 -15.52
N ILE A 244 13.48 18.84 -16.17
CA ILE A 244 13.61 19.98 -17.10
C ILE A 244 12.66 19.81 -18.29
N LYS A 245 12.61 18.61 -18.87
CA LYS A 245 11.73 18.28 -20.00
C LYS A 245 10.26 18.49 -19.68
N ARG A 246 9.85 18.27 -18.42
CA ARG A 246 8.48 18.53 -17.93
C ARG A 246 8.25 19.97 -17.47
N GLY A 247 9.20 20.88 -17.70
CA GLY A 247 9.07 22.30 -17.36
C GLY A 247 9.47 22.65 -15.93
N GLY A 248 10.05 21.70 -15.18
CA GLY A 248 10.57 21.94 -13.84
C GLY A 248 11.77 22.91 -13.85
N LYS A 249 11.86 23.73 -12.81
CA LYS A 249 12.91 24.77 -12.70
C LYS A 249 14.28 24.16 -12.43
N TRP A 250 15.27 24.52 -13.26
CA TRP A 250 16.67 24.16 -13.07
C TRP A 250 17.65 25.27 -13.51
N PRO A 251 18.68 25.62 -12.72
CA PRO A 251 18.90 25.19 -11.33
C PRO A 251 17.76 25.69 -10.41
N PRO A 252 17.49 25.01 -9.28
CA PRO A 252 16.43 25.42 -8.37
C PRO A 252 16.78 26.74 -7.67
N LEU A 253 15.76 27.52 -7.32
CA LEU A 253 15.95 28.72 -6.51
C LEU A 253 16.49 28.36 -5.12
N PRO A 254 17.33 29.21 -4.50
CA PRO A 254 17.77 28.99 -3.13
C PRO A 254 16.60 28.89 -2.15
N VAL A 255 16.73 28.04 -1.14
CA VAL A 255 15.79 27.98 -0.02
C VAL A 255 15.97 29.25 0.81
N SER A 256 14.95 30.11 0.87
CA SER A 256 14.95 31.31 1.71
C SER A 256 14.91 30.89 3.18
N LYS A 257 15.84 31.40 3.98
CA LYS A 257 15.89 31.22 5.44
C LYS A 257 14.75 31.94 6.14
#